data_AF-A0A422QCW2-F1
#
_entry.id   AF-A0A422QCW2-F1
#
_cell.length_a   1.000
_cell.length_b   1.000
_cell.length_c   1.000
_cell.angle_alpha   90.00
_cell.angle_beta   90.00
_cell.angle_gamma   90.00
#
_symmetry.space_group_name_H-M   'P 1'
#
loop_
_entity.id
_entity.type
_entity.pdbx_description
1 polymer ?
#
loop_
_entity_poly.entity_id
_entity_poly.type
_entity_poly.pdbx_seq_one_letter_code
_entity_poly.pdbx_strand_id
1 'polypeptide(L)'
;REVGTEGKLGGQAYVPGVGGTWKDLTDNVNFMASNLTGQVRNIAAVTTAVARGDLSKKITVDVKGEIQELKNTINVMVDQLSSF
;
A
#
# COMPACT_ATOMS: atom_id res chain seq x y z
N ARG A 1 -15.99 11.18 2.31
CA ARG A 1 -16.25 9.73 2.29
C ARG A 1 -15.20 9.08 3.17
N GLU A 2 -15.60 8.15 4.03
CA GLU A 2 -14.74 7.52 5.03
C GLU A 2 -13.52 6.85 4.39
N VAL A 3 -12.35 7.09 4.98
CA VAL A 3 -11.08 6.56 4.49
C VAL A 3 -10.89 5.19 5.11
N GLY A 4 -11.03 4.12 4.31
CA GLY A 4 -10.64 2.76 4.71
C GLY A 4 -11.66 1.90 5.47
N THR A 5 -12.88 2.36 5.74
CA THR A 5 -13.87 1.65 6.60
C THR A 5 -14.50 0.38 6.02
N GLU A 6 -14.16 -0.02 4.80
CA GLU A 6 -14.62 -1.29 4.19
C GLU A 6 -13.48 -2.12 3.58
N GLY A 7 -12.23 -1.87 3.99
CA GLY A 7 -11.05 -2.42 3.32
C GLY A 7 -10.81 -1.86 1.90
N LYS A 8 -11.68 -0.95 1.44
CA LYS A 8 -11.49 -0.16 0.21
C LYS A 8 -10.52 0.99 0.49
N LEU A 9 -9.26 0.76 0.12
CA LEU A 9 -8.19 1.75 0.21
C LEU A 9 -8.31 2.80 -0.90
N GLY A 10 -7.87 4.03 -0.65
CA GLY A 10 -7.82 5.12 -1.62
C GLY A 10 -8.97 6.13 -1.57
N GLY A 11 -9.84 6.05 -0.56
CA GLY A 11 -10.75 7.14 -0.24
C GLY A 11 -9.97 8.36 0.26
N GLN A 12 -10.42 9.57 -0.06
CA GLN A 12 -9.86 10.81 0.48
C GLN A 12 -10.90 11.48 1.38
N ALA A 13 -10.43 11.99 2.52
CA ALA A 13 -11.21 12.84 3.40
C ALA A 13 -11.43 14.20 2.72
N TYR A 14 -12.68 14.63 2.68
CA TYR A 14 -13.04 15.98 2.23
C TYR A 14 -13.83 16.63 3.36
N VAL A 15 -13.32 17.75 3.86
CA VAL A 15 -13.98 18.54 4.90
C VAL A 15 -14.38 19.87 4.25
N PRO A 16 -15.68 20.18 4.09
CA PRO A 16 -16.11 21.47 3.56
C PRO A 16 -15.76 22.60 4.53
N GLY A 17 -15.27 23.74 4.02
CA GLY A 17 -15.12 24.97 4.80
C GLY A 17 -13.91 25.06 5.73
N VAL A 18 -12.95 24.13 5.66
CA VAL A 18 -11.71 24.23 6.45
C VAL A 18 -10.65 25.08 5.75
N GLY A 19 -10.06 26.01 6.51
CA GLY A 19 -8.86 26.76 6.17
C GLY A 19 -7.86 26.73 7.34
N GLY A 20 -6.62 27.15 7.10
CA GLY A 20 -5.55 27.07 8.09
C GLY A 20 -5.17 25.64 8.47
N THR A 21 -4.73 25.43 9.71
CA THR A 21 -4.18 24.15 10.21
C THR A 21 -5.04 22.92 9.92
N TRP A 22 -6.37 23.07 9.91
CA TRP A 22 -7.28 21.95 9.65
C TRP A 22 -7.24 21.46 8.20
N LYS A 23 -7.01 22.37 7.24
CA LYS A 23 -6.80 22.00 5.84
C LYS A 23 -5.47 21.25 5.69
N ASP A 24 -4.40 21.77 6.28
CA ASP A 24 -3.07 21.17 6.20
C ASP A 24 -3.04 19.77 6.82
N LEU A 25 -3.72 19.57 7.96
CA LEU A 25 -3.87 18.24 8.58
C LEU A 25 -4.65 17.28 7.68
N THR A 26 -5.76 17.74 7.07
CA THR A 26 -6.56 16.91 6.16
C THR A 26 -5.76 16.49 4.93
N ASP A 27 -5.01 17.42 4.34
CA ASP A 27 -4.17 17.16 3.17
C ASP A 27 -3.02 16.19 3.51
N ASN A 28 -2.38 16.35 4.68
CA ASN A 28 -1.34 15.45 5.15
C ASN A 28 -1.87 14.02 5.38
N VAL A 29 -3.05 13.87 6.00
CA VAL A 29 -3.67 12.55 6.21
C VAL A 29 -4.03 11.91 4.87
N ASN A 30 -4.58 12.68 3.94
CA ASN A 30 -4.89 12.19 2.59
C ASN A 30 -3.64 11.74 1.83
N PHE A 31 -2.54 12.48 1.95
CA PHE A 31 -1.27 12.13 1.35
C PHE A 31 -0.72 10.80 1.91
N MET A 32 -0.71 10.66 3.24
CA MET A 32 -0.31 9.40 3.89
C MET A 32 -1.19 8.24 3.45
N ALA A 33 -2.52 8.40 3.47
CA ALA A 33 -3.46 7.38 3.06
C ALA A 33 -3.28 6.97 1.59
N SER A 34 -3.02 7.93 0.70
CA SER A 34 -2.77 7.67 -0.72
C SER A 34 -1.47 6.88 -0.93
N ASN A 35 -0.39 7.29 -0.28
CA ASN A 35 0.90 6.60 -0.37
C ASN A 35 0.80 5.16 0.14
N LEU A 36 0.24 4.95 1.34
CA LEU A 36 0.05 3.61 1.91
C LEU A 36 -0.87 2.75 1.04
N THR A 37 -1.94 3.33 0.47
CA THR A 37 -2.83 2.63 -0.47
C THR A 37 -2.05 2.10 -1.68
N GLY A 38 -1.20 2.94 -2.28
CA GLY A 38 -0.38 2.54 -3.42
C GLY A 38 0.58 1.40 -3.09
N GLN A 39 1.21 1.47 -1.91
CA GLN A 39 2.14 0.45 -1.44
C GLN A 39 1.43 -0.90 -1.21
N VAL A 40 0.30 -0.89 -0.50
CA VAL A 40 -0.47 -2.11 -0.22
C VAL A 40 -1.04 -2.74 -1.50
N ARG A 41 -1.50 -1.95 -2.47
CA ARG A 41 -1.99 -2.47 -3.76
C ARG A 41 -0.90 -3.19 -4.56
N ASN A 42 0.32 -2.66 -4.57
CA ASN A 42 1.46 -3.33 -5.22
C ASN A 42 1.77 -4.68 -4.56
N ILE A 43 1.78 -4.71 -3.22
CA ILE A 43 1.98 -5.94 -2.45
C ILE A 43 0.90 -6.97 -2.78
N ALA A 44 -0.38 -6.57 -2.73
CA ALA A 44 -1.50 -7.44 -3.03
C ALA A 44 -1.45 -8.04 -4.44
N ALA A 45 -1.02 -7.25 -5.44
CA ALA A 45 -0.88 -7.71 -6.81
C ALA A 45 0.17 -8.83 -6.94
N VAL A 46 1.34 -8.67 -6.30
CA VAL A 46 2.41 -9.68 -6.32
C VAL A 46 1.99 -10.92 -5.56
N THR A 47 1.43 -10.80 -4.37
CA THR A 47 0.93 -11.96 -3.59
C THR A 47 -0.15 -12.73 -4.36
N THR A 48 -1.02 -12.03 -5.10
CA THR A 48 -2.02 -12.68 -5.97
C THR A 48 -1.38 -13.42 -7.13
N ALA A 49 -0.34 -12.86 -7.76
CA ALA A 49 0.38 -13.53 -8.84
C ALA A 49 1.06 -14.82 -8.35
N VAL A 50 1.73 -14.75 -7.19
CA VAL A 50 2.37 -15.88 -6.52
C VAL A 50 1.35 -16.97 -6.19
N ALA A 51 0.20 -16.60 -5.65
CA ALA A 51 -0.89 -17.56 -5.37
C ALA A 51 -1.46 -18.24 -6.63
N ARG A 52 -1.28 -17.62 -7.81
CA ARG A 52 -1.63 -18.21 -9.12
C ARG A 52 -0.49 -18.97 -9.79
N GLY A 53 0.65 -19.12 -9.09
CA GLY A 53 1.83 -19.82 -9.58
C GLY A 53 2.79 -18.96 -10.42
N ASP A 54 2.55 -17.66 -10.57
CA ASP A 54 3.50 -16.75 -11.23
C ASP A 54 4.54 -16.25 -10.20
N LEU A 55 5.60 -17.03 -10.03
CA LEU A 55 6.72 -16.73 -9.14
C LEU A 55 7.76 -15.79 -9.77
N SER A 56 7.53 -15.32 -11.01
CA SER A 56 8.42 -14.33 -11.66
C SER A 56 8.22 -12.91 -11.12
N LYS A 57 7.12 -12.67 -10.39
CA LYS A 57 6.73 -11.34 -9.90
C LYS A 57 7.37 -11.04 -8.55
N LYS A 58 7.98 -9.86 -8.46
CA LYS A 58 8.48 -9.29 -7.21
C LYS A 58 7.89 -7.91 -6.98
N ILE A 59 7.82 -7.51 -5.72
CA ILE A 59 7.48 -6.14 -5.34
C ILE A 59 8.70 -5.26 -5.66
N THR A 60 8.53 -4.30 -6.56
CA THR A 60 9.62 -3.40 -7.02
C THR A 60 9.46 -1.97 -6.53
N VAL A 61 8.27 -1.56 -6.11
CA VAL A 61 7.99 -0.20 -5.63
C VAL A 61 8.92 0.19 -4.49
N ASP A 62 9.40 1.44 -4.49
CA ASP A 62 10.23 1.99 -3.43
C ASP A 62 9.38 2.27 -2.18
N VAL A 63 9.82 1.73 -1.06
CA VAL A 63 9.11 1.76 0.23
C VAL A 63 10.13 1.88 1.35
N LYS A 64 9.68 2.35 2.52
CA LYS A 64 10.56 2.59 3.68
C LYS A 64 9.91 2.05 4.95
N GLY A 65 10.72 1.86 5.99
CA GLY A 65 10.28 1.39 7.30
C GLY A 65 9.60 0.01 7.22
N GLU A 66 8.51 -0.16 7.97
CA GLU A 66 7.79 -1.43 8.11
C GLU A 66 7.31 -2.00 6.76
N ILE A 67 6.96 -1.14 5.80
CA ILE A 67 6.52 -1.59 4.47
C ILE A 67 7.70 -2.15 3.66
N GLN A 68 8.91 -1.65 3.88
CA GLN A 68 10.12 -2.19 3.26
C GLN A 68 10.49 -3.56 3.84
N GLU A 69 10.31 -3.76 5.14
CA GLU A 69 10.45 -5.07 5.77
C GLU A 69 9.44 -6.06 5.19
N LEU A 70 8.16 -5.68 5.11
CA LEU A 70 7.11 -6.49 4.50
C LEU A 70 7.41 -6.87 3.04
N LYS A 71 7.84 -5.89 2.22
CA LYS A 71 8.28 -6.12 0.83
C LYS A 71 9.39 -7.17 0.76
N ASN A 72 10.39 -7.05 1.64
CA ASN A 72 11.54 -7.97 1.65
C ASN A 72 11.10 -9.38 2.05
N THR A 73 10.31 -9.53 3.11
CA THR A 73 9.79 -10.82 3.55
C THR A 73 9.02 -11.52 2.43
N ILE A 74 8.15 -10.80 1.72
CA ILE A 74 7.38 -11.36 0.61
C ILE A 74 8.29 -11.75 -0.56
N ASN A 75 9.23 -10.88 -0.97
CA ASN A 75 10.15 -11.21 -2.06
C ASN A 75 11.02 -12.43 -1.73
N VAL A 76 11.48 -12.57 -0.49
CA VAL A 76 12.21 -13.77 -0.02
C VAL A 76 11.33 -15.02 -0.09
N MET A 77 10.05 -14.92 0.31
CA MET A 77 9.09 -16.02 0.17
C MET A 77 8.92 -16.44 -1.30
N VAL A 78 8.82 -15.49 -2.23
CA VAL A 78 8.75 -15.79 -3.67
C VAL A 78 10.01 -16.52 -4.15
N ASP A 79 11.18 -16.04 -3.75
CA ASP A 79 12.46 -16.66 -4.12
C ASP A 79 12.55 -18.10 -3.63
N GLN A 80 12.17 -18.36 -2.38
CA GLN A 80 12.14 -19.71 -1.82
C GLN A 80 11.18 -20.62 -2.60
N LEU A 81 9.95 -20.17 -2.85
CA LEU A 81 8.97 -20.94 -3.62
C LEU A 81 9.46 -21.25 -5.05
N SER A 82 10.21 -20.34 -5.67
CA SER A 82 10.73 -20.54 -7.04
C SER A 82 11.90 -21.52 -7.13
N SER A 83 12.48 -21.89 -5.99
CA SER A 83 13.64 -22.79 -5.91
C SER A 83 13.29 -24.26 -5.67
N PHE A 84 12.01 -24.57 -5.42
CA PHE A 84 11.47 -25.94 -5.35
C PHE A 84 11.04 -26.44 -6.73
#